data_AF-A0A2A4RVG6-F1
#
_entry.id   AF-A0A2A4RVG6-F1
#
_cell.length_a   1.000
_cell.length_b   1.000
_cell.length_c   1.000
_cell.angle_alpha   90.00
_cell.angle_beta   90.00
_cell.angle_gamma   90.00
#
_symmetry.space_group_name_H-M   'P 1'
#
loop_
_entity.id
_entity.type
_entity.pdbx_description
1 polymer ?
#
loop_
_entity_poly.entity_id
_entity_poly.type
_entity_poly.pdbx_seq_one_letter_code
_entity_poly.pdbx_strand_id
1 'polypeptide(L)'
;MSTKEQNRLHILNGVLERYWTMKEAAPSLGVSERQGWRLLAAYQREGARGLVHQNRGRVPPNATPGDIRQQVVALAQQRYSGINHTHLTELLAEREGVMLPRPTVRRLLIRGGLTSPRQRRPP
;
A
#
# COMPACT_ATOMS: atom_id res chain seq x y z
N MET A 1 8.23 -2.01 13.93
CA MET A 1 9.20 -1.15 13.22
C MET A 1 9.91 -1.98 12.16
N SER A 2 10.14 -1.40 10.98
CA SER A 2 10.99 -2.00 9.93
C SER A 2 12.47 -1.82 10.25
N THR A 3 13.34 -2.67 9.70
CA THR A 3 14.82 -2.53 9.76
C THR A 3 15.28 -1.13 9.36
N LYS A 4 14.64 -0.52 8.36
CA LYS A 4 14.95 0.87 7.95
C LYS A 4 14.62 1.88 9.04
N GLU A 5 13.49 1.70 9.72
CA GLU A 5 13.06 2.59 10.80
C GLU A 5 14.00 2.42 12.02
N GLN A 6 14.45 1.20 12.31
CA GLN A 6 15.44 0.92 13.36
C GLN A 6 16.81 1.54 13.05
N ASN A 7 17.28 1.41 11.81
CA ASN A 7 18.55 2.04 11.39
C ASN A 7 18.50 3.57 11.54
N ARG A 8 17.37 4.19 11.17
CA ARG A 8 17.17 5.63 11.38
C ARG A 8 17.25 6.03 12.85
N LEU A 9 16.67 5.23 13.74
CA LEU A 9 16.74 5.46 15.18
C LEU A 9 18.21 5.46 15.65
N HIS A 10 18.98 4.43 15.27
CA HIS A 10 20.40 4.33 15.64
C HIS A 10 21.21 5.53 15.14
N ILE A 11 21.05 5.91 13.87
CA ILE A 11 21.79 7.04 13.29
C ILE A 11 21.42 8.37 13.97
N LEU A 12 20.13 8.60 14.23
CA LEU A 12 19.65 9.83 14.88
C LEU A 12 20.09 9.93 16.35
N ASN A 13 20.19 8.80 17.05
CA ASN A 13 20.81 8.77 18.38
C ASN A 13 22.27 9.20 18.33
N GLY A 14 23.03 8.72 17.35
CA GLY A 14 24.42 9.17 17.17
C GLY A 14 24.54 10.68 16.89
N VAL A 15 23.55 11.29 16.23
CA VAL A 15 23.51 12.75 16.05
C VAL A 15 23.22 13.47 17.38
N LEU A 16 22.30 12.94 18.20
CA LEU A 16 21.99 13.51 19.52
C LEU A 16 23.17 13.42 20.48
N GLU A 17 23.89 12.30 20.45
CA GLU A 17 25.08 12.01 21.26
C GLU A 17 26.34 12.71 20.71
N ARG A 18 26.21 13.46 19.60
CA ARG A 18 27.28 14.23 18.95
C ARG A 18 28.43 13.37 18.41
N TYR A 19 28.17 12.10 18.08
CA TYR A 19 29.14 11.24 17.38
C TYR A 19 29.36 11.68 15.93
N TRP A 20 28.35 12.26 15.30
CA TRP A 20 28.42 12.83 13.95
C TRP A 20 27.44 14.00 13.80
N THR A 21 27.74 14.89 12.85
CA THR A 21 26.84 15.96 12.44
C THR A 21 25.71 15.43 11.56
N MET A 22 24.62 16.20 11.43
CA MET A 22 23.53 15.84 10.52
C MET A 22 24.01 15.72 9.06
N LYS A 23 25.00 16.53 8.67
CA LYS A 23 25.61 16.51 7.33
C LYS A 23 26.28 15.16 7.03
N GLU A 24 26.95 14.59 8.02
CA GLU A 24 27.62 13.28 7.92
C GLU A 24 26.62 12.12 8.00
N ALA A 25 25.54 12.28 8.78
CA ALA A 25 24.52 11.26 8.98
C ALA A 25 23.51 11.15 7.81
N ALA A 26 23.25 12.25 7.08
CA ALA A 26 22.22 12.30 6.05
C ALA A 26 22.41 11.29 4.89
N PRO A 27 23.63 11.06 4.37
CA PRO A 27 23.89 10.01 3.38
C PRO A 27 23.50 8.61 3.88
N SER A 28 23.85 8.26 5.14
CA SER A 28 23.51 6.98 5.77
C SER A 28 22.00 6.79 5.98
N LEU A 29 21.27 7.90 6.18
CA LEU A 29 19.81 7.91 6.25
C LEU A 29 19.14 7.82 4.87
N GLY A 30 19.88 8.10 3.78
CA GLY A 30 19.38 8.20 2.42
C GLY A 30 18.41 9.37 2.21
N VAL A 31 18.65 10.50 2.90
CA VAL A 31 17.78 11.70 2.86
C VAL A 31 18.64 12.97 2.77
N SER A 32 18.03 14.10 2.43
CA SER A 32 18.70 15.41 2.52
C SER A 32 18.87 15.83 3.98
N GLU A 33 19.84 16.71 4.28
CA GLU A 33 20.03 17.26 5.64
C GLU A 33 18.76 17.88 6.22
N ARG A 34 18.01 18.65 5.43
CA ARG A 34 16.72 19.23 5.83
C ARG A 34 15.74 18.15 6.28
N GLN A 35 15.69 17.02 5.57
CA GLN A 35 14.83 15.91 5.93
C GLN A 35 15.36 15.13 7.13
N GLY A 36 16.67 15.02 7.29
CA GLY A 36 17.31 14.52 8.51
C GLY A 36 16.91 15.31 9.74
N TRP A 37 16.96 16.65 9.69
CA TRP A 37 16.49 17.52 10.77
C TRP A 37 14.99 17.34 11.07
N ARG A 38 14.14 17.19 10.05
CA ARG A 38 12.71 16.89 10.26
C ARG A 38 12.49 15.55 10.96
N LEU A 39 13.26 14.52 10.59
CA LEU A 39 13.20 13.22 11.26
C LEU A 39 13.66 13.33 12.71
N LEU A 40 14.73 14.09 12.99
CA LEU A 40 15.21 14.33 14.33
C LEU A 40 14.17 15.05 15.20
N ALA A 41 13.53 16.09 14.67
CA ALA A 41 12.46 16.81 15.35
C ALA A 41 11.24 15.91 15.64
N ALA A 42 10.87 15.05 14.70
CA ALA A 42 9.81 14.05 14.92
C ALA A 42 10.20 13.04 16.01
N TYR A 43 11.46 12.58 16.00
CA TYR A 43 12.00 11.67 17.01
C TYR A 43 12.01 12.30 18.41
N GLN A 44 12.43 13.56 18.55
CA GLN A 44 12.42 14.24 19.84
C GLN A 44 11.00 14.42 20.41
N ARG A 45 10.01 14.65 19.54
CA ARG A 45 8.62 14.89 19.95
C ARG A 45 7.82 13.62 20.25
N GLU A 46 8.04 12.55 19.49
CA GLU A 46 7.22 11.33 19.53
C GLU A 46 8.03 10.06 19.86
N GLY A 47 9.33 10.18 20.09
CA GLY A 47 10.24 9.05 20.22
C GLY A 47 10.29 8.21 18.94
N ALA A 48 10.52 6.90 19.11
CA ALA A 48 10.58 5.95 17.99
C ALA A 48 9.30 5.94 17.13
N ARG A 49 8.14 6.34 17.67
CA ARG A 49 6.87 6.44 16.93
C ARG A 49 6.93 7.48 15.82
N GLY A 50 7.64 8.59 16.04
CA GLY A 50 7.80 9.66 15.03
C GLY A 50 8.62 9.24 13.81
N LEU A 51 9.35 8.13 13.89
CA LEU A 51 10.15 7.56 12.78
C LEU A 51 9.39 6.49 11.99
N VAL A 52 8.23 6.05 12.50
CA VAL A 52 7.38 5.09 11.81
C VAL A 52 6.69 5.77 10.63
N HIS A 53 6.53 5.05 9.52
CA HIS A 53 5.79 5.56 8.37
C HIS A 53 4.36 6.00 8.77
N GLN A 54 4.03 7.29 8.60
CA GLN A 54 2.77 7.86 9.11
C GLN A 54 1.51 7.28 8.45
N ASN A 55 1.59 6.81 7.19
CA ASN A 55 0.45 6.11 6.56
C ASN A 55 0.35 4.63 6.94
N ARG A 56 1.24 4.10 7.80
CA ARG A 56 1.17 2.70 8.24
C ARG A 56 -0.13 2.49 9.00
N GLY A 57 -0.93 1.52 8.57
CA GLY A 57 -2.23 1.21 9.17
C GLY A 57 -3.36 2.14 8.73
N ARG A 58 -3.10 3.20 7.95
CA ARG A 58 -4.13 4.08 7.42
C ARG A 58 -4.67 3.54 6.09
N VAL A 59 -6.00 3.50 5.96
CA VAL A 59 -6.66 3.22 4.69
C VAL A 59 -6.61 4.47 3.82
N PRO A 60 -6.10 4.39 2.57
CA PRO A 60 -6.13 5.51 1.64
C PRO A 60 -7.56 5.98 1.35
N PRO A 61 -7.80 7.29 1.14
CA PRO A 61 -9.15 7.81 0.87
C PRO A 61 -9.75 7.29 -0.45
N ASN A 62 -8.89 6.89 -1.40
CA ASN A 62 -9.29 6.31 -2.68
C ASN A 62 -9.36 4.76 -2.64
N ALA A 63 -9.28 4.14 -1.46
CA ALA A 63 -9.43 2.71 -1.33
C ALA A 63 -10.88 2.31 -1.59
N THR A 64 -11.09 1.27 -2.41
CA THR A 64 -12.42 0.68 -2.59
C THR A 64 -12.97 0.21 -1.24
N PRO A 65 -14.20 0.60 -0.85
CA PRO A 65 -14.85 0.19 0.39
C PRO A 65 -14.90 -1.33 0.60
N GLY A 66 -14.84 -1.77 1.86
CA GLY A 66 -14.71 -3.19 2.22
C GLY A 66 -15.87 -4.06 1.76
N ASP A 67 -17.07 -3.57 1.96
CA ASP A 67 -18.36 -4.08 1.49
C ASP A 67 -18.38 -4.28 -0.04
N ILE A 68 -18.01 -3.26 -0.82
CA ILE A 68 -17.96 -3.35 -2.29
C ILE A 68 -16.95 -4.42 -2.73
N ARG A 69 -15.80 -4.51 -2.05
CA ARG A 69 -14.81 -5.57 -2.34
C ARG A 69 -15.38 -6.96 -2.12
N GLN A 70 -16.08 -7.16 -1.01
CA GLN A 70 -16.71 -8.45 -0.68
C GLN A 70 -17.83 -8.77 -1.69
N GLN A 71 -18.67 -7.80 -2.03
CA GLN A 71 -19.73 -7.94 -3.02
C GLN A 71 -19.18 -8.39 -4.38
N VAL A 72 -18.13 -7.72 -4.89
CA VAL A 72 -17.50 -8.07 -6.17
C VAL A 72 -16.96 -9.50 -6.18
N VAL A 73 -16.30 -9.93 -5.09
CA VAL A 73 -15.75 -11.29 -4.97
C VAL A 73 -16.88 -12.32 -4.89
N ALA A 74 -17.93 -12.07 -4.11
CA ALA A 74 -19.07 -12.97 -3.97
C ALA A 74 -19.80 -13.17 -5.31
N LEU A 75 -20.07 -12.07 -6.03
CA LEU A 75 -20.70 -12.11 -7.34
C LEU A 75 -19.86 -12.87 -8.37
N ALA A 76 -18.53 -12.71 -8.34
CA ALA A 76 -17.63 -13.42 -9.22
C ALA A 76 -17.56 -14.93 -8.93
N GLN A 77 -17.70 -15.35 -7.66
CA GLN A 77 -17.70 -16.75 -7.26
C GLN A 77 -19.03 -17.45 -7.52
N GLN A 78 -20.14 -16.74 -7.29
CA GLN A 78 -21.48 -17.32 -7.32
C GLN A 78 -22.12 -17.10 -8.69
N ARG A 79 -22.55 -15.87 -8.96
CA ARG A 79 -23.43 -15.53 -10.10
C ARG A 79 -22.69 -15.51 -11.44
N TYR A 80 -21.43 -15.10 -11.43
CA TYR A 80 -20.63 -14.85 -12.63
C TYR A 80 -19.40 -15.78 -12.72
N SER A 81 -19.52 -17.00 -12.20
CA SER A 81 -18.45 -17.99 -12.20
C SER A 81 -17.98 -18.31 -13.62
N GLY A 82 -16.67 -18.35 -13.83
CA GLY A 82 -16.09 -18.71 -15.13
C GLY A 82 -16.14 -17.62 -16.21
N ILE A 83 -16.54 -16.39 -15.86
CA ILE A 83 -16.51 -15.24 -16.76
C ILE A 83 -15.13 -14.56 -16.70
N ASN A 84 -14.68 -14.03 -17.84
CA ASN A 84 -13.42 -13.26 -17.89
C ASN A 84 -13.56 -11.90 -17.18
N HIS A 85 -12.45 -11.34 -16.70
CA HIS A 85 -12.48 -10.11 -15.90
C HIS A 85 -13.01 -8.88 -16.65
N THR A 86 -12.89 -8.85 -17.98
CA THR A 86 -13.42 -7.75 -18.80
C THR A 86 -14.95 -7.78 -18.75
N HIS A 87 -15.52 -8.91 -19.14
CA HIS A 87 -16.97 -9.07 -19.19
C HIS A 87 -17.62 -8.99 -17.81
N LEU A 88 -16.95 -9.50 -16.77
CA LEU A 88 -17.40 -9.31 -15.40
C LEU A 88 -17.47 -7.82 -15.01
N THR A 89 -16.52 -6.99 -15.46
CA THR A 89 -16.55 -5.55 -15.17
C THR A 89 -17.77 -4.87 -15.79
N GLU A 90 -18.12 -5.25 -17.02
CA GLU A 90 -19.32 -4.76 -17.72
C GLU A 90 -20.59 -5.18 -16.96
N LEU A 91 -20.70 -6.46 -16.60
CA LEU A 91 -21.87 -6.99 -15.86
C LEU A 91 -22.03 -6.34 -14.47
N LEU A 92 -20.94 -6.07 -13.77
CA LEU A 92 -20.96 -5.37 -12.48
C LEU A 92 -21.51 -3.95 -12.62
N ALA A 93 -21.12 -3.23 -13.68
CA ALA A 93 -21.63 -1.89 -13.95
C ALA A 93 -23.12 -1.92 -14.36
N GLU A 94 -23.49 -2.81 -15.28
CA GLU A 94 -24.84 -2.85 -15.88
C GLU A 94 -25.90 -3.43 -14.94
N ARG A 95 -25.58 -4.50 -14.21
CA ARG A 95 -26.58 -5.30 -13.47
C ARG A 95 -26.56 -5.05 -11.97
N GLU A 96 -25.41 -4.64 -11.44
CA GLU A 96 -25.18 -4.55 -9.99
C GLU A 96 -24.89 -3.10 -9.55
N GLY A 97 -24.80 -2.16 -10.50
CA GLY A 97 -24.51 -0.74 -10.23
C GLY A 97 -23.10 -0.46 -9.71
N VAL A 98 -22.20 -1.44 -9.78
CA VAL A 98 -20.83 -1.35 -9.24
C VAL A 98 -19.89 -0.77 -10.30
N MET A 99 -19.76 0.56 -10.29
CA MET A 99 -18.92 1.31 -11.22
C MET A 99 -17.44 1.31 -10.79
N LEU A 100 -16.73 0.22 -11.07
CA LEU A 100 -15.29 0.11 -10.80
C LEU A 100 -14.47 -0.02 -12.09
N PRO A 101 -13.33 0.68 -12.22
CA PRO A 101 -12.43 0.45 -13.33
C PRO A 101 -11.96 -1.00 -13.37
N ARG A 102 -11.87 -1.58 -14.58
CA ARG A 102 -11.39 -2.96 -14.80
C ARG A 102 -10.09 -3.30 -14.04
N PRO A 103 -9.06 -2.42 -13.97
CA PRO A 103 -7.85 -2.71 -13.18
C PRO A 103 -8.12 -2.89 -11.68
N THR A 104 -9.12 -2.23 -11.12
CA THR A 104 -9.54 -2.38 -9.73
C THR A 104 -10.26 -3.70 -9.54
N VAL A 105 -11.25 -4.03 -10.39
CA VAL A 105 -11.94 -5.32 -10.37
C VAL A 105 -10.93 -6.47 -10.46
N ARG A 106 -10.01 -6.43 -11.44
CA ARG A 106 -8.94 -7.41 -11.59
C ARG A 106 -8.09 -7.57 -10.32
N ARG A 107 -7.66 -6.47 -9.68
CA ARG A 107 -6.86 -6.53 -8.44
C ARG A 107 -7.63 -7.18 -7.29
N LEU A 108 -8.92 -6.88 -7.16
CA LEU A 108 -9.78 -7.48 -6.13
C LEU A 108 -9.92 -8.98 -6.35
N LEU A 109 -10.18 -9.41 -7.58
CA LEU A 109 -10.32 -10.81 -7.93
C LEU A 109 -9.02 -11.60 -7.73
N ILE A 110 -7.88 -11.07 -8.17
CA ILE A 110 -6.57 -11.71 -7.96
C ILE A 110 -6.27 -11.86 -6.46
N ARG A 111 -6.54 -10.82 -5.66
CA ARG A 111 -6.36 -10.90 -4.19
C ARG A 111 -7.31 -11.93 -3.55
N GLY A 112 -8.49 -12.13 -4.13
CA GLY A 112 -9.44 -13.18 -3.75
C GLY A 112 -9.16 -14.56 -4.37
N GLY A 113 -8.04 -14.75 -5.07
CA GLY A 113 -7.68 -16.04 -5.70
C GLY A 113 -8.43 -16.36 -7.01
N LEU A 114 -9.19 -15.41 -7.55
CA LEU A 114 -10.03 -15.60 -8.74
C LEU A 114 -9.30 -15.15 -10.01
N THR A 115 -8.58 -16.08 -10.62
CA THR A 115 -7.90 -15.84 -11.89
C THR A 115 -8.89 -15.84 -13.05
N SER A 116 -8.70 -14.96 -14.03
CA SER A 116 -9.51 -14.97 -15.24
C SER A 116 -9.30 -16.29 -15.99
N PRO A 117 -10.36 -16.94 -16.48
CA PRO A 117 -10.24 -18.07 -17.40
C PRO A 117 -9.33 -17.69 -18.56
N ARG A 118 -8.28 -18.48 -18.79
CA ARG A 118 -7.32 -18.26 -19.87
C ARG A 118 -7.65 -19.23 -20.98
N GLN A 119 -8.26 -18.76 -22.07
CA GLN A 119 -8.32 -19.56 -23.29
C GLN A 119 -6.90 -19.66 -23.86
N ARG A 120 -6.36 -20.88 -23.95
CA ARG A 120 -5.13 -21.13 -24.70
C ARG A 120 -5.48 -21.04 -26.19
N ARG A 121 -4.72 -20.25 -26.93
CA ARG A 121 -4.77 -20.29 -28.40
C ARG A 121 -4.23 -21.67 -28.84
N PRO A 122 -4.90 -22.40 -29.73
CA PRO A 122 -4.30 -23.59 -30.33
C PRO A 122 -3.01 -23.21 -31.07
N PRO A 123 -2.01 -24.13 -31.11
CA PRO A 123 -0.72 -23.90 -31.77
C PRO A 123 -0.87 -23.65 -33.27
#